data_AF-A0AAD4VJ26-F1
#
_entry.id   AF-A0AAD4VJ26-F1
#
_cell.length_a   1.000
_cell.length_b   1.000
_cell.length_c   1.000
_cell.angle_alpha   90.00
_cell.angle_beta   90.00
_cell.angle_gamma   90.00
#
_symmetry.space_group_name_H-M   'P 1'
#
loop_
_entity.id
_entity.type
_entity.pdbx_description
1 polymer ?
#
loop_
_entity_poly.entity_id
_entity_poly.type
_entity_poly.pdbx_seq_one_letter_code
_entity_poly.pdbx_strand_id
1 'polypeptide(L)'
;MNPLISAASVIAVGLAVGLASIGPGVGQGTAVGQAVEGIARQAEAEGKIRDTLLLSLAFMEALTIYGLRILKTIRNSEELREGALDQLEKARARLRKVETEADQFRVNGYSEIEREKLNLINSTYKTLEQLENYKNETIHFEQQRAINQDRQRVFQQALQGALGTLNSCLNNELHLRTISTNIGMFGTVKEITD
;
A
#
# COMPACT_ATOMS: atom_id res chain seq x y z
N MET A 1 -16.29 5.73 32.82
CA MET A 1 -15.79 6.25 34.11
C MET A 1 -16.44 5.45 35.24
N ASN A 2 -15.69 5.02 36.24
CA ASN A 2 -16.24 4.23 37.35
C ASN A 2 -17.20 5.08 38.20
N PRO A 3 -18.42 4.61 38.52
CA PRO A 3 -19.43 5.40 39.25
C PRO A 3 -18.95 5.82 40.64
N LEU A 4 -18.08 5.02 41.27
CA LEU A 4 -17.45 5.32 42.56
C LEU A 4 -16.58 6.58 42.51
N ILE A 5 -15.82 6.78 41.44
CA ILE A 5 -14.94 7.95 41.27
C ILE A 5 -15.78 9.22 41.12
N SER A 6 -16.90 9.12 40.40
CA SER A 6 -17.82 10.25 40.21
C SER A 6 -18.44 10.68 41.54
N ALA A 7 -18.94 9.72 42.33
CA ALA A 7 -19.53 9.99 43.64
C ALA A 7 -18.49 10.57 44.63
N ALA A 8 -17.28 10.01 44.68
CA ALA A 8 -16.21 10.51 45.53
C ALA A 8 -15.78 11.94 45.16
N SER A 9 -15.74 12.25 43.86
CA SER A 9 -15.40 13.59 43.36
C SER A 9 -16.41 14.65 43.81
N VAL A 10 -17.71 14.37 43.70
CA VAL A 10 -18.77 15.31 44.12
C VAL A 10 -18.68 15.61 45.63
N ILE A 11 -18.44 14.59 46.46
CA ILE A 11 -18.28 14.76 47.91
C ILE A 11 -17.01 15.57 48.22
N ALA A 12 -15.90 15.26 47.57
CA ALA A 12 -14.63 15.96 47.76
C ALA A 12 -14.74 17.45 47.41
N VAL A 13 -15.42 17.79 46.30
CA VAL A 13 -15.68 19.18 45.90
C VAL A 13 -16.54 19.90 46.93
N GLY A 14 -17.64 19.28 47.40
CA GLY A 14 -18.51 19.88 48.41
C GLY A 14 -17.78 20.19 49.72
N LEU A 15 -16.94 19.27 50.19
CA LEU A 15 -16.13 19.47 51.39
C LEU A 15 -15.05 20.54 51.19
N ALA A 16 -14.34 20.54 50.05
CA ALA A 16 -13.31 21.54 49.76
C ALA A 16 -13.89 22.96 49.71
N VAL A 17 -15.03 23.15 49.03
CA VAL A 17 -15.70 24.46 48.94
C VAL A 17 -16.25 24.88 50.31
N GLY A 18 -16.87 23.96 51.05
CA GLY A 18 -17.41 24.23 52.38
C GLY A 18 -16.34 24.63 53.39
N LEU A 19 -15.19 23.95 53.40
CA LEU A 19 -14.09 24.28 54.32
C LEU A 19 -13.37 25.57 53.91
N ALA A 20 -13.23 25.85 52.61
CA ALA A 20 -12.57 27.05 52.11
C ALA A 20 -13.31 28.35 52.45
N SER A 21 -14.64 28.31 52.64
CA SER A 21 -15.44 29.50 52.96
C SER A 21 -15.44 29.88 54.45
N ILE A 22 -15.08 28.95 55.34
CA ILE A 22 -15.11 29.18 56.79
C ILE A 22 -14.10 30.24 57.21
N GLY A 23 -12.86 30.16 56.70
CA GLY A 23 -11.78 31.09 57.06
C GLY A 23 -12.14 32.56 56.80
N PRO A 24 -12.47 32.93 55.54
CA PRO A 24 -12.95 34.27 55.21
C PRO A 24 -14.21 34.67 55.97
N GLY A 25 -15.18 33.76 56.10
CA GLY A 25 -16.44 34.04 56.81
C GLY A 25 -16.25 34.39 58.28
N VAL A 26 -15.41 33.64 59.00
CA VAL A 26 -15.08 33.92 60.41
C VAL A 26 -14.24 35.19 60.53
N GLY A 27 -13.20 35.35 59.71
CA GLY A 27 -12.31 36.52 59.76
C GLY A 27 -13.04 37.84 59.50
N GLN A 28 -13.87 37.89 58.46
CA GLN A 28 -14.68 39.07 58.14
C GLN A 28 -15.75 39.31 59.20
N GLY A 29 -16.44 38.26 59.68
CA GLY A 29 -17.47 38.37 60.70
C GLY A 29 -16.93 38.94 62.02
N THR A 30 -15.76 38.46 62.48
CA THR A 30 -15.11 38.98 63.69
C THR A 30 -14.63 40.42 63.52
N ALA A 31 -14.02 40.76 62.38
CA ALA A 31 -13.55 42.13 62.11
C ALA A 31 -14.70 43.14 62.09
N VAL A 32 -15.82 42.80 61.45
CA VAL A 32 -17.03 43.64 61.43
C VAL A 32 -17.64 43.75 62.82
N GLY A 33 -17.73 42.65 63.57
CA GLY A 33 -18.26 42.66 64.94
C GLY A 33 -17.48 43.59 65.87
N GLN A 34 -16.15 43.51 65.86
CA GLN A 34 -15.29 44.39 66.66
C GLN A 34 -15.38 45.86 66.22
N ALA A 35 -15.51 46.12 64.91
CA ALA A 35 -15.68 47.48 64.40
C ALA A 35 -17.01 48.09 64.87
N VAL A 36 -18.12 47.35 64.80
CA VAL A 36 -19.43 47.79 65.29
C VAL A 36 -19.39 48.08 66.79
N GLU A 37 -18.76 47.21 67.57
CA GLU A 37 -18.61 47.43 69.02
C GLU A 37 -17.73 48.64 69.34
N GLY A 38 -16.67 48.87 68.57
CA GLY A 38 -15.84 50.07 68.67
C GLY A 38 -16.60 51.37 68.38
N ILE A 39 -17.43 51.37 67.34
CA ILE A 39 -18.30 52.51 66.99
C ILE A 39 -19.32 52.76 68.11
N ALA A 40 -19.92 51.72 68.66
CA ALA A 40 -20.89 51.85 69.75
C ALA A 40 -20.29 52.46 71.02
N ARG A 41 -19.01 52.19 71.32
CA ARG A 41 -18.29 52.79 72.47
C ARG A 41 -17.81 54.21 72.20
N GLN A 42 -17.48 54.54 70.95
CA GLN A 42 -16.92 55.83 70.55
C GLN A 42 -17.52 56.29 69.20
N ALA A 43 -18.73 56.85 69.26
CA ALA A 43 -19.44 57.32 68.06
C ALA A 43 -18.69 58.45 67.32
N GLU A 44 -17.93 59.28 68.04
CA GLU A 44 -17.13 60.36 67.48
C GLU A 44 -16.02 59.86 66.53
N ALA A 45 -15.59 58.60 66.68
CA ALA A 45 -14.55 57.98 65.87
C ALA A 45 -15.10 57.11 64.72
N GLU A 46 -16.42 57.09 64.49
CA GLU A 46 -17.09 56.19 63.54
C GLU A 46 -16.44 56.18 62.16
N GLY A 47 -16.23 57.37 61.57
CA GLY A 47 -15.66 57.50 60.23
C GLY A 47 -14.29 56.82 60.12
N LYS A 48 -13.41 57.04 61.09
CA LYS A 48 -12.05 56.48 61.10
C LYS A 48 -12.04 54.95 61.29
N ILE A 49 -12.95 54.43 62.12
CA ILE A 49 -13.12 52.98 62.32
C ILE A 49 -13.64 52.34 61.04
N ARG A 50 -14.68 52.93 60.42
CA ARG A 50 -15.28 52.43 59.19
C ARG A 50 -14.28 52.43 58.02
N ASP A 51 -13.50 53.47 57.86
CA ASP A 51 -12.47 53.56 56.81
C ASP A 51 -11.40 52.47 56.98
N THR A 52 -10.92 52.27 58.20
CA THR A 52 -9.92 51.24 58.51
C THR A 52 -10.47 49.82 58.29
N LEU A 53 -11.74 49.58 58.65
CA LEU A 53 -12.44 48.33 58.40
C LEU A 53 -12.56 48.05 56.90
N LEU A 54 -13.04 49.03 56.13
CA LEU A 54 -13.23 48.89 54.68
C LEU A 54 -11.89 48.61 53.98
N LEU A 55 -10.82 49.31 54.38
CA LEU A 55 -9.48 49.07 53.84
C LEU A 55 -9.01 47.63 54.14
N SER A 56 -9.19 47.15 55.37
CA SER A 56 -8.78 45.80 55.78
C SER A 56 -9.58 44.71 55.05
N LEU A 57 -10.89 44.90 54.91
CA LEU A 57 -11.76 43.99 54.14
C LEU A 57 -11.38 43.99 52.65
N ALA A 58 -11.06 45.14 52.07
CA ALA A 58 -10.61 45.23 50.69
C ALA A 58 -9.32 44.44 50.44
N PHE A 59 -8.35 44.49 51.36
CA PHE A 59 -7.13 43.67 51.27
C PHE A 59 -7.41 42.16 51.42
N MET A 60 -8.28 41.76 52.34
CA MET A 60 -8.71 40.35 52.47
C MET A 60 -9.38 39.84 51.19
N GLU A 61 -10.31 40.61 50.62
CA GLU A 61 -10.98 40.27 49.37
C GLU A 61 -10.01 40.19 48.19
N ALA A 62 -9.02 41.09 48.11
CA ALA A 62 -8.01 41.06 47.06
C ALA A 62 -7.25 39.72 47.04
N LEU A 63 -6.83 39.22 48.20
CA LEU A 63 -6.14 37.92 48.31
C LEU A 63 -7.02 36.76 47.84
N THR A 64 -8.30 36.75 48.24
CA THR A 64 -9.28 35.75 47.80
C THR A 64 -9.47 35.75 46.29
N ILE A 65 -9.57 36.95 45.68
CA ILE A 65 -9.70 37.10 44.22
C ILE A 65 -8.44 36.61 43.49
N TYR A 66 -7.24 36.91 44.02
CA TYR A 66 -5.99 36.41 43.45
C TYR A 66 -5.92 34.88 43.49
N GLY A 67 -6.29 34.25 44.61
CA GLY A 67 -6.35 32.79 44.73
C GLY A 67 -7.30 32.15 43.71
N LEU A 68 -8.50 32.71 43.57
CA LEU A 68 -9.47 32.25 42.58
C LEU A 68 -8.95 32.38 41.14
N ARG A 69 -8.24 33.47 40.84
CA ARG A 69 -7.66 33.70 39.51
C ARG A 69 -6.57 32.69 39.19
N ILE A 70 -5.67 32.41 40.14
CA ILE A 70 -4.63 31.37 39.97
C ILE A 70 -5.28 30.00 39.73
N LEU A 71 -6.28 29.63 40.52
CA LEU A 71 -7.02 28.37 40.36
C LEU A 71 -7.65 28.26 38.97
N LYS A 72 -8.33 29.32 38.50
CA LYS A 72 -8.92 29.35 37.16
C LYS A 72 -7.86 29.19 36.06
N THR A 73 -6.71 29.84 36.19
CA THR A 73 -5.62 29.70 35.23
C THR A 73 -5.07 28.27 35.20
N ILE A 74 -4.87 27.66 36.36
CA ILE A 74 -4.42 26.25 36.46
C ILE A 74 -5.44 25.33 35.79
N ARG A 75 -6.73 25.47 36.15
CA ARG A 75 -7.80 24.66 35.56
C ARG A 75 -7.87 24.80 34.03
N ASN A 76 -7.80 26.03 33.52
CA ASN A 76 -7.80 26.26 32.08
C ASN A 76 -6.60 25.60 31.40
N SER A 77 -5.43 25.62 32.04
CA SER A 77 -4.24 24.92 31.51
C SER A 77 -4.40 23.39 31.51
N GLU A 78 -5.06 22.82 32.52
CA GLU A 78 -5.36 21.39 32.58
C GLU A 78 -6.35 20.96 31.49
N GLU A 79 -7.44 21.72 31.30
CA GLU A 79 -8.44 21.45 30.26
C GLU A 79 -7.81 21.52 28.84
N LEU A 80 -6.95 22.52 28.59
CA LEU A 80 -6.19 22.60 27.34
C LEU A 80 -5.22 21.43 27.15
N ARG A 81 -4.56 20.99 28.24
CA ARG A 81 -3.64 19.84 28.20
C ARG A 81 -4.39 18.55 27.87
N GLU A 82 -5.54 18.30 28.50
CA GLU A 82 -6.37 17.13 28.20
C GLU A 82 -6.86 17.15 26.75
N GLY A 83 -7.32 18.29 26.25
CA GLY A 83 -7.70 18.46 24.84
C GLY A 83 -6.55 18.16 23.87
N ALA A 84 -5.33 18.61 24.18
CA ALA A 84 -4.15 18.32 23.38
C ALA A 84 -3.76 16.83 23.42
N LEU A 85 -3.90 16.16 24.57
CA LEU A 85 -3.62 14.72 24.70
C LEU A 85 -4.62 13.89 23.89
N ASP A 86 -5.91 14.21 23.92
CA ASP A 86 -6.93 13.53 23.11
C ASP A 86 -6.66 13.71 21.61
N GLN A 87 -6.28 14.92 21.18
CA GLN A 87 -5.87 15.16 19.79
C GLN A 87 -4.62 14.36 19.40
N LEU A 88 -3.63 14.29 20.29
CA LEU A 88 -2.41 13.51 20.07
C LEU A 88 -2.72 12.01 19.97
N GLU A 89 -3.61 11.49 20.83
CA GLU A 89 -4.03 10.10 20.81
C GLU A 89 -4.77 9.76 19.51
N LYS A 90 -5.69 10.63 19.07
CA LYS A 90 -6.37 10.50 17.77
C LYS A 90 -5.38 10.56 16.60
N ALA A 91 -4.40 11.46 16.63
CA ALA A 91 -3.37 11.56 15.62
C ALA A 91 -2.50 10.30 15.56
N ARG A 92 -2.09 9.76 16.72
CA ARG A 92 -1.35 8.49 16.81
C ARG A 92 -2.16 7.31 16.29
N ALA A 93 -3.46 7.24 16.59
CA ALA A 93 -4.34 6.19 16.06
C ALA A 93 -4.44 6.24 14.53
N ARG A 94 -4.56 7.45 13.96
CA ARG A 94 -4.55 7.64 12.49
C ARG A 94 -3.20 7.24 11.88
N LEU A 95 -2.08 7.61 12.50
CA LEU A 95 -0.76 7.21 12.04
C LEU A 95 -0.59 5.69 12.04
N ARG A 96 -1.00 4.99 13.10
CA ARG A 96 -0.98 3.52 13.14
C ARG A 96 -1.82 2.88 12.05
N LYS A 97 -2.97 3.48 11.73
CA LYS A 97 -3.82 3.00 10.64
C LYS A 97 -3.10 3.15 9.29
N VAL A 98 -2.53 4.33 9.04
CA VAL A 98 -1.75 4.60 7.81
C VAL A 98 -0.54 3.68 7.70
N GLU A 99 0.16 3.42 8.81
CA GLU A 99 1.31 2.53 8.86
C GLU A 99 0.92 1.09 8.49
N THR A 100 -0.17 0.57 9.08
CA THR A 100 -0.72 -0.75 8.72
C THR A 100 -1.13 -0.82 7.24
N GLU A 101 -1.79 0.22 6.72
CA GLU A 101 -2.19 0.28 5.31
C GLU A 101 -0.98 0.36 4.38
N ALA A 102 0.06 1.11 4.74
CA ALA A 102 1.29 1.21 3.97
C ALA A 102 2.05 -0.13 3.95
N ASP A 103 2.11 -0.83 5.09
CA ASP A 103 2.70 -2.18 5.15
C ASP A 103 1.90 -3.19 4.32
N GLN A 104 0.57 -3.13 4.36
CA GLN A 104 -0.28 -3.96 3.51
C GLN A 104 -0.05 -3.67 2.03
N PHE A 105 0.02 -2.40 1.64
CA PHE A 105 0.33 -2.01 0.27
C PHE A 105 1.71 -2.50 -0.16
N ARG A 106 2.71 -2.39 0.71
CA ARG A 106 4.07 -2.87 0.46
C ARG A 106 4.09 -4.38 0.22
N VAL A 107 3.45 -5.17 1.09
CA VAL A 107 3.39 -6.64 0.96
C VAL A 107 2.61 -7.05 -0.31
N ASN A 108 1.46 -6.43 -0.56
CA ASN A 108 0.67 -6.69 -1.76
C ASN A 108 1.45 -6.35 -3.03
N GLY A 109 2.09 -5.18 -3.06
CA GLY A 109 2.92 -4.75 -4.19
C GLY A 109 4.09 -5.71 -4.45
N TYR A 110 4.77 -6.19 -3.41
CA TYR A 110 5.81 -7.22 -3.59
C TYR A 110 5.25 -8.52 -4.19
N SER A 111 4.10 -9.00 -3.71
CA SER A 111 3.46 -10.20 -4.24
C SER A 111 3.00 -10.04 -5.70
N GLU A 112 2.47 -8.87 -6.06
CA GLU A 112 2.06 -8.55 -7.43
C GLU A 112 3.26 -8.50 -8.37
N ILE A 113 4.33 -7.80 -7.99
CA ILE A 113 5.57 -7.74 -8.78
C ILE A 113 6.15 -9.13 -8.99
N GLU A 114 6.18 -9.97 -7.95
CA GLU A 114 6.70 -11.34 -8.06
C GLU A 114 5.84 -12.20 -9.00
N ARG A 115 4.51 -12.04 -8.94
CA ARG A 115 3.57 -12.72 -9.84
C ARG A 115 3.75 -12.27 -11.29
N GLU A 116 3.86 -10.96 -11.53
CA GLU A 116 4.09 -10.41 -12.87
C GLU A 116 5.43 -10.86 -13.45
N LYS A 117 6.49 -10.86 -12.64
CA LYS A 117 7.80 -11.38 -13.03
C LYS A 117 7.69 -12.85 -13.46
N LEU A 118 7.02 -13.69 -12.68
CA LEU A 118 6.84 -15.10 -13.02
C LEU A 118 6.03 -15.29 -14.31
N ASN A 119 4.95 -14.51 -14.47
CA ASN A 119 4.14 -14.53 -15.69
C ASN A 119 4.95 -14.13 -16.93
N LEU A 120 5.76 -13.08 -16.81
CA LEU A 120 6.63 -12.61 -17.90
C LEU A 120 7.69 -13.66 -18.26
N ILE A 121 8.33 -14.29 -17.27
CA ILE A 121 9.28 -15.38 -17.48
C ILE A 121 8.61 -16.54 -18.21
N ASN A 122 7.42 -16.96 -17.77
CA ASN A 122 6.70 -18.08 -18.37
C ASN A 122 6.27 -17.76 -19.81
N SER A 123 5.77 -16.56 -20.07
CA SER A 123 5.44 -16.11 -21.42
C SER A 123 6.68 -16.09 -22.33
N THR A 124 7.80 -15.58 -21.82
CA THR A 124 9.08 -15.52 -22.57
C THR A 124 9.58 -16.93 -22.89
N TYR A 125 9.51 -17.84 -21.92
CA TYR A 125 9.89 -19.24 -22.10
C TYR A 125 9.03 -19.91 -23.18
N LYS A 126 7.71 -19.71 -23.15
CA LYS A 126 6.80 -20.22 -24.18
C LYS A 126 7.12 -19.67 -25.57
N THR A 127 7.43 -18.38 -25.68
CA THR A 127 7.84 -17.77 -26.96
C THR A 127 9.18 -18.35 -27.44
N LEU A 128 10.13 -18.61 -26.54
CA LEU A 128 11.40 -19.26 -26.88
C LEU A 128 11.20 -20.69 -27.38
N GLU A 129 10.36 -21.47 -26.72
CA GLU A 129 10.02 -22.83 -27.14
C GLU A 129 9.36 -22.85 -28.53
N GLN A 130 8.43 -21.92 -28.79
CA GLN A 130 7.83 -21.76 -30.12
C GLN A 130 8.86 -21.39 -31.18
N LEU A 131 9.80 -20.49 -30.87
CA LEU A 131 10.88 -20.11 -31.78
C LEU A 131 11.82 -21.29 -32.07
N GLU A 132 12.13 -22.09 -31.05
CA GLU A 132 12.95 -23.29 -31.21
C GLU A 132 12.28 -24.32 -32.11
N ASN A 133 10.98 -24.57 -31.92
CA ASN A 133 10.19 -25.43 -32.78
C ASN A 133 10.17 -24.92 -34.23
N TYR A 134 9.92 -23.63 -34.44
CA TYR A 134 9.94 -23.01 -35.77
C TYR A 134 11.31 -23.13 -36.46
N LYS A 135 12.40 -22.94 -35.71
CA LYS A 135 13.75 -23.13 -36.22
C LYS A 135 13.98 -24.58 -36.64
N ASN A 136 13.55 -25.54 -35.83
CA ASN A 136 13.68 -26.97 -36.14
C ASN A 136 12.90 -27.35 -37.41
N GLU A 137 11.68 -26.85 -37.56
CA GLU A 137 10.87 -27.02 -38.78
C GLU A 137 11.55 -26.40 -40.00
N THR A 138 12.10 -25.19 -39.86
CA THR A 138 12.82 -24.49 -40.94
C THR A 138 14.07 -25.26 -41.37
N ILE A 139 14.86 -25.77 -40.42
CA ILE A 139 16.03 -26.59 -40.70
C ILE A 139 15.62 -27.86 -41.45
N HIS A 140 14.58 -28.55 -41.00
CA HIS A 140 14.08 -29.75 -41.67
C HIS A 140 13.62 -29.46 -43.10
N PHE A 141 12.90 -28.35 -43.31
CA PHE A 141 12.48 -27.91 -44.64
C PHE A 141 13.68 -27.64 -45.57
N GLU A 142 14.68 -26.88 -45.10
CA GLU A 142 15.89 -26.59 -45.89
C GLU A 142 16.73 -27.85 -46.16
N GLN A 143 16.80 -28.79 -45.21
CA GLN A 143 17.44 -30.10 -45.43
C GLN A 143 16.73 -30.87 -46.55
N GLN A 144 15.39 -30.95 -46.50
CA GLN A 144 14.63 -31.65 -47.53
C GLN A 144 14.76 -30.98 -48.90
N ARG A 145 14.80 -29.65 -48.93
CA ARG A 145 15.05 -28.86 -50.14
C ARG A 145 16.42 -29.18 -50.73
N ALA A 146 17.48 -29.17 -49.91
CA ALA A 146 18.84 -29.50 -50.36
C ALA A 146 18.93 -30.93 -50.91
N ILE A 147 18.34 -31.92 -50.21
CA ILE A 147 18.29 -33.32 -50.67
C ILE A 147 17.60 -33.42 -52.04
N ASN A 148 16.48 -32.73 -52.25
CA ASN A 148 15.75 -32.76 -53.52
C ASN A 148 16.54 -32.10 -54.65
N GLN A 149 17.21 -30.98 -54.38
CA GLN A 149 18.09 -30.31 -55.35
C GLN A 149 19.26 -31.22 -55.75
N ASP A 150 19.89 -31.89 -54.79
CA ASP A 150 21.01 -32.78 -55.06
C ASP A 150 20.56 -34.05 -55.80
N ARG A 151 19.42 -34.64 -55.41
CA ARG A 151 18.80 -35.76 -56.12
C ARG A 151 18.55 -35.41 -57.59
N GLN A 152 18.01 -34.22 -57.86
CA GLN A 152 17.72 -33.77 -59.21
C GLN A 152 19.00 -33.55 -60.02
N ARG A 153 20.06 -32.99 -59.41
CA ARG A 153 21.38 -32.86 -60.05
C ARG A 153 22.00 -34.21 -60.38
N VAL A 154 21.99 -35.16 -59.44
CA VAL A 154 22.51 -36.52 -59.66
C VAL A 154 21.72 -37.22 -60.76
N PHE A 155 20.39 -37.09 -60.79
CA PHE A 155 19.54 -37.65 -61.84
C PHE A 155 19.87 -37.07 -63.22
N GLN A 156 20.03 -35.75 -63.32
CA GLN A 156 20.43 -35.09 -64.56
C GLN A 156 21.82 -35.56 -65.04
N GLN A 157 22.78 -35.69 -64.12
CA GLN A 157 24.12 -36.17 -64.44
C GLN A 157 24.10 -37.64 -64.89
N ALA A 158 23.31 -38.49 -64.24
CA ALA A 158 23.13 -39.89 -64.64
C ALA A 158 22.48 -40.01 -66.02
N LEU A 159 21.46 -39.19 -66.32
CA LEU A 159 20.83 -39.13 -67.65
C LEU A 159 21.81 -38.69 -68.72
N GLN A 160 22.60 -37.64 -68.48
CA GLN A 160 23.63 -37.19 -69.42
C GLN A 160 24.70 -38.26 -69.65
N GLY A 161 25.14 -38.95 -68.60
CA GLY A 161 26.08 -40.06 -68.69
C GLY A 161 25.50 -41.24 -69.49
N ALA A 162 24.25 -41.62 -69.23
CA ALA A 162 23.56 -42.69 -69.96
C ALA A 162 23.38 -42.33 -71.44
N LEU A 163 23.01 -41.09 -71.76
CA LEU A 163 22.93 -40.59 -73.13
C LEU A 163 24.29 -40.63 -73.84
N GLY A 164 25.37 -40.23 -73.17
CA GLY A 164 26.74 -40.31 -73.71
C GLY A 164 27.17 -41.75 -74.02
N THR A 165 26.87 -42.69 -73.12
CA THR A 165 27.12 -44.13 -73.33
C THR A 165 26.25 -44.69 -74.46
N LEU A 166 24.95 -44.37 -74.50
CA LEU A 166 24.05 -44.82 -75.56
C LEU A 166 24.53 -44.33 -76.93
N ASN A 167 24.97 -43.08 -77.02
CA ASN A 167 25.46 -42.48 -78.25
C ASN A 167 26.79 -43.08 -78.73
N SER A 168 27.63 -43.57 -77.82
CA SER A 168 28.89 -44.26 -78.16
C SER A 168 28.72 -45.76 -78.45
N CYS A 169 27.69 -46.41 -77.90
CA CYS A 169 27.34 -47.81 -78.17
C CYS A 169 26.38 -48.00 -79.36
N LEU A 170 25.94 -46.91 -79.99
CA LEU A 170 24.96 -46.90 -81.05
C LEU A 170 25.51 -47.59 -82.32
N ASN A 171 25.16 -48.86 -82.52
CA ASN A 171 25.47 -49.63 -83.72
C ASN A 171 24.18 -50.18 -84.38
N ASN A 172 24.29 -50.67 -85.62
CA ASN A 172 23.12 -51.17 -86.37
C ASN A 172 22.37 -52.32 -85.66
N GLU A 173 23.07 -53.17 -84.91
CA GLU A 173 22.50 -54.30 -84.15
C GLU A 173 21.66 -53.81 -82.94
N LEU A 174 22.19 -52.86 -82.17
CA LEU A 174 21.51 -52.26 -81.02
C LEU A 174 20.24 -51.53 -81.48
N HIS A 175 20.30 -50.79 -82.59
CA HIS A 175 19.14 -50.13 -83.19
C HIS A 175 18.03 -51.12 -83.57
N LEU A 176 18.37 -52.19 -84.29
CA LEU A 176 17.38 -53.20 -84.71
C LEU A 176 16.75 -53.90 -83.51
N ARG A 177 17.55 -54.25 -82.50
CA ARG A 177 17.03 -54.85 -81.25
C ARG A 177 16.10 -53.90 -80.50
N THR A 178 16.47 -52.63 -80.34
CA THR A 178 15.61 -51.62 -79.69
C THR A 178 14.30 -51.40 -80.45
N ILE A 179 14.33 -51.32 -81.79
CA ILE A 179 13.12 -51.19 -82.61
C ILE A 179 12.21 -52.42 -82.43
N SER A 180 12.77 -53.63 -82.50
CA SER A 180 12.02 -54.87 -82.29
C SER A 180 11.37 -54.94 -80.90
N THR A 181 12.12 -54.58 -79.84
CA THR A 181 11.58 -54.52 -78.48
C THR A 181 10.48 -53.47 -78.32
N ASN A 182 10.63 -52.28 -78.90
CA ASN A 182 9.61 -51.23 -78.86
C ASN A 182 8.33 -51.64 -79.60
N ILE A 183 8.44 -52.31 -80.76
CA ILE A 183 7.29 -52.88 -81.49
C ILE A 183 6.60 -53.95 -80.64
N GLY A 184 7.37 -54.84 -80.00
CA GLY A 184 6.84 -55.86 -79.09
C GLY A 184 6.09 -55.24 -77.90
N MET A 185 6.66 -54.22 -77.25
CA MET A 185 5.99 -53.48 -76.18
C MET A 185 4.70 -52.80 -76.66
N PHE A 186 4.71 -52.17 -77.83
CA PHE A 186 3.51 -51.58 -78.42
C PHE A 186 2.41 -52.63 -78.68
N GLY A 187 2.80 -53.83 -79.11
CA GLY A 187 1.88 -54.97 -79.24
C GLY A 187 1.24 -55.33 -77.91
N THR A 188 2.04 -55.48 -76.85
CA THR A 188 1.53 -55.81 -75.51
C THR A 188 0.66 -54.72 -74.89
N VAL A 189 0.99 -53.43 -75.10
CA VAL A 189 0.17 -52.31 -74.62
C VAL A 189 -1.19 -52.30 -75.34
N LYS A 190 -1.20 -52.67 -76.63
CA LYS A 190 -2.43 -52.78 -77.41
C LYS A 190 -3.30 -53.96 -76.93
N GLU A 191 -2.71 -55.12 -76.64
CA GLU A 191 -3.41 -56.28 -76.06
C GLU A 191 -3.94 -56.05 -74.63
N ILE A 192 -3.37 -55.12 -73.87
CA ILE A 192 -3.87 -54.73 -72.52
C ILE A 192 -5.03 -53.72 -72.63
N THR A 193 -5.19 -53.07 -73.79
CA THR A 193 -6.18 -52.00 -74.02
C THR A 193 -7.42 -52.48 -74.78
N ASP A 194 -7.37 -53.65 -75.43
CA ASP A 194 -8.50 -54.38 -76.03
C ASP A 194 -9.08 -55.44 -75.06
#